data_AF-A0A254Q2S3-F1
#
_entry.id   AF-A0A254Q2S3-F1
#
_cell.length_a   1.000
_cell.length_b   1.000
_cell.length_c   1.000
_cell.angle_alpha   90.00
_cell.angle_beta   90.00
_cell.angle_gamma   90.00
#
_symmetry.space_group_name_H-M   'P 1'
#
loop_
_entity.id
_entity.type
_entity.pdbx_description
1 polymer ?
#
loop_
_entity_poly.entity_id
_entity_poly.type
_entity_poly.pdbx_seq_one_letter_code
_entity_poly.pdbx_strand_id
1 'polypeptide(L)'
;MLKTKFLIISFVIAISGYAQAQAISSDFQKSCVQEQLAEHKDIKKKSFTEEDFKPYCSCLAEYISKNTSSKQVNELVMNPKAKPEWLKGIESKAMKGCLASEPKMST
;
A
#
# COMPACT_ATOMS: atom_id res chain seq x y z
N MET A 1 -48.42 16.36 -26.45
CA MET A 1 -47.84 16.85 -25.19
C MET A 1 -46.61 16.00 -24.88
N LEU A 2 -45.43 16.47 -25.28
CA LEU A 2 -44.17 15.77 -25.05
C LEU A 2 -43.55 16.30 -23.76
N LYS A 3 -43.53 15.48 -22.70
CA LYS A 3 -42.70 15.76 -21.52
C LYS A 3 -41.98 14.48 -21.12
N THR A 4 -40.94 14.18 -21.89
CA THR A 4 -39.88 13.23 -21.57
C THR A 4 -39.31 13.60 -20.19
N LYS A 5 -39.54 12.75 -19.19
CA LYS A 5 -38.94 12.93 -17.86
C LYS A 5 -37.46 12.56 -17.97
N PHE A 6 -36.61 13.54 -17.68
CA PHE A 6 -35.15 13.39 -17.62
C PHE A 6 -34.77 12.25 -16.66
N LEU A 7 -34.09 11.23 -17.18
CA LEU A 7 -33.29 10.31 -16.38
C LEU A 7 -32.02 11.05 -15.97
N ILE A 8 -31.97 11.53 -14.72
CA ILE A 8 -30.71 12.01 -14.13
C ILE A 8 -29.96 10.79 -13.61
N ILE A 9 -28.99 10.34 -14.42
CA ILE A 9 -28.00 9.33 -14.06
C ILE A 9 -27.14 9.91 -12.93
N SER A 10 -27.34 9.41 -11.71
CA SER A 10 -26.40 9.65 -10.60
C SER A 10 -25.25 8.65 -10.71
N PHE A 11 -24.19 9.01 -11.45
CA PHE A 11 -22.94 8.24 -11.49
C PHE A 11 -21.79 9.12 -11.02
N VAL A 12 -21.65 9.32 -9.70
CA VAL A 12 -20.45 9.99 -9.17
C VAL A 12 -20.11 9.54 -7.74
N ILE A 13 -19.85 8.27 -7.47
CA ILE A 13 -19.10 7.90 -6.24
C ILE A 13 -18.28 6.61 -6.45
N ALA A 14 -17.12 6.70 -7.11
CA ALA A 14 -16.11 5.63 -7.05
C ALA A 14 -14.64 6.12 -7.20
N ILE A 15 -14.39 7.43 -7.31
CA ILE A 15 -13.04 7.96 -7.61
C ILE A 15 -12.20 8.14 -6.32
N SER A 16 -12.83 8.17 -5.15
CA SER A 16 -12.14 8.40 -3.87
C SER A 16 -11.16 7.29 -3.49
N GLY A 17 -11.47 6.03 -3.82
CA GLY A 17 -10.58 4.89 -3.53
C GLY A 17 -9.29 4.87 -4.37
N TYR A 18 -9.36 5.32 -5.63
CA TYR A 18 -8.19 5.35 -6.52
C TYR A 18 -7.17 6.42 -6.09
N ALA A 19 -7.64 7.62 -5.73
CA ALA A 19 -6.77 8.69 -5.23
C ALA A 19 -6.15 8.32 -3.86
N GLN A 20 -6.89 7.63 -2.99
CA GLN A 20 -6.38 7.14 -1.71
C GLN A 20 -5.32 6.06 -1.88
N ALA A 21 -5.53 5.11 -2.80
CA ALA A 21 -4.55 4.09 -3.14
C ALA A 21 -3.27 4.68 -3.78
N GLN A 22 -3.40 5.69 -4.64
CA GLN A 22 -2.26 6.41 -5.22
C GLN A 22 -1.49 7.26 -4.19
N ALA A 23 -2.19 7.89 -3.25
CA ALA A 23 -1.57 8.73 -2.22
C ALA A 23 -0.81 7.91 -1.17
N ILE A 24 -1.31 6.72 -0.78
CA ILE A 24 -0.52 5.79 0.03
C ILE A 24 0.67 5.29 -0.78
N SER A 25 0.43 4.92 -2.04
CA SER A 25 1.40 4.20 -2.86
C SER A 25 2.78 4.84 -2.84
N SER A 26 2.97 6.09 -3.23
CA SER A 26 4.33 6.54 -3.58
C SER A 26 5.27 6.73 -2.38
N ASP A 27 4.84 7.39 -1.31
CA ASP A 27 5.72 7.71 -0.18
C ASP A 27 5.79 6.58 0.86
N PHE A 28 4.70 5.83 1.05
CA PHE A 28 4.75 4.58 1.82
C PHE A 28 5.66 3.55 1.14
N GLN A 29 5.54 3.36 -0.18
CA GLN A 29 6.41 2.41 -0.91
C GLN A 29 7.88 2.79 -0.77
N LYS A 30 8.23 4.08 -0.90
CA LYS A 30 9.61 4.56 -0.70
C LYS A 30 10.10 4.26 0.72
N SER A 31 9.31 4.58 1.75
CA SER A 31 9.70 4.33 3.14
C SER A 31 9.90 2.83 3.38
N CYS A 32 8.97 2.00 2.91
CA CYS A 32 9.07 0.54 2.98
C CYS A 32 10.36 0.03 2.33
N VAL A 33 10.70 0.49 1.11
CA VAL A 33 11.92 0.05 0.41
C VAL A 33 13.18 0.41 1.20
N GLN A 34 13.24 1.64 1.74
CA GLN A 34 14.39 2.08 2.53
C GLN A 34 14.51 1.30 3.85
N GLU A 35 13.39 0.98 4.50
CA GLU A 35 13.37 0.15 5.70
C GLU A 35 13.85 -1.28 5.39
N GLN A 36 13.34 -1.88 4.31
CA GLN A 36 13.78 -3.22 3.90
C GLN A 36 15.27 -3.27 3.57
N LEU A 37 15.80 -2.27 2.86
CA LEU A 37 17.23 -2.14 2.63
C LEU A 37 18.04 -2.04 3.92
N ALA A 38 17.58 -1.23 4.87
CA ALA A 38 18.23 -1.05 6.15
C ALA A 38 18.21 -2.33 7.01
N GLU A 39 17.12 -3.09 6.99
CA GLU A 39 16.96 -4.37 7.69
C GLU A 39 17.82 -5.49 7.06
N HIS A 40 18.01 -5.44 5.74
CA HIS A 40 18.72 -6.50 4.99
C HIS A 40 20.19 -6.19 4.69
N LYS A 41 20.69 -5.00 5.05
CA LYS A 41 22.06 -4.55 4.75
C LYS A 41 23.17 -5.46 5.29
N ASP A 42 22.90 -6.13 6.42
CA ASP A 42 23.89 -6.93 7.16
C ASP A 42 23.82 -8.43 6.80
N ILE A 43 22.95 -8.83 5.87
CA ILE A 43 22.81 -10.23 5.45
C ILE A 43 24.01 -10.61 4.57
N LYS A 44 25.03 -11.17 5.22
CA LYS A 44 26.23 -11.68 4.55
C LYS A 44 25.81 -12.70 3.48
N LYS A 45 26.20 -12.44 2.23
CA LYS A 45 25.99 -13.23 0.97
C LYS A 45 24.85 -12.76 0.04
N LYS A 46 24.04 -11.77 0.40
CA LYS A 46 23.06 -11.17 -0.53
C LYS A 46 23.24 -9.66 -0.56
N SER A 47 23.45 -9.10 -1.75
CA SER A 47 23.36 -7.66 -1.98
C SER A 47 21.97 -7.37 -2.50
N PHE A 48 21.11 -6.78 -1.67
CA PHE A 48 19.79 -6.35 -2.09
C PHE A 48 19.83 -4.91 -2.60
N THR A 49 19.07 -4.62 -3.64
CA THR A 49 18.84 -3.24 -4.13
C THR A 49 17.40 -2.81 -3.90
N GLU A 50 17.09 -1.54 -4.16
CA GLU A 50 15.71 -1.03 -4.08
C GLU A 50 14.76 -1.84 -4.96
N GLU A 51 15.23 -2.28 -6.13
CA GLU A 51 14.46 -3.07 -7.10
C GLU A 51 14.01 -4.41 -6.52
N ASP A 52 14.80 -5.02 -5.66
CA ASP A 52 14.44 -6.29 -5.02
C ASP A 52 13.25 -6.12 -4.07
N PHE A 53 13.05 -4.94 -3.48
CA PHE A 53 11.98 -4.70 -2.51
C PHE A 53 10.74 -3.99 -3.08
N LYS A 54 10.87 -3.35 -4.27
CA LYS A 54 9.75 -2.66 -4.94
C LYS A 54 8.50 -3.53 -5.10
N PRO A 55 8.57 -4.81 -5.54
CA PRO A 55 7.38 -5.67 -5.66
C PRO A 55 6.68 -5.92 -4.33
N TYR A 56 7.43 -6.24 -3.28
CA TYR A 56 6.89 -6.48 -1.93
C TYR A 56 6.24 -5.22 -1.36
N CYS A 57 6.94 -4.08 -1.40
CA CYS A 57 6.40 -2.82 -0.91
C CYS A 57 5.18 -2.35 -1.73
N SER A 58 5.12 -2.70 -3.01
CA SER A 58 3.94 -2.45 -3.83
C SER A 58 2.74 -3.29 -3.40
N CYS A 59 2.96 -4.59 -3.16
CA CYS A 59 1.96 -5.49 -2.64
C CYS A 59 1.45 -5.04 -1.25
N LEU A 60 2.35 -4.62 -0.35
CA LEU A 60 1.96 -4.05 0.95
C LEU A 60 1.09 -2.81 0.80
N ALA A 61 1.50 -1.85 -0.03
CA ALA A 61 0.74 -0.61 -0.23
C ALA A 61 -0.66 -0.90 -0.79
N GLU A 62 -0.78 -1.84 -1.71
CA GLU A 62 -2.06 -2.27 -2.27
C GLU A 62 -2.93 -2.96 -1.21
N TYR A 63 -2.35 -3.88 -0.43
CA TYR A 63 -3.07 -4.59 0.63
C TYR A 63 -3.55 -3.62 1.71
N ILE A 64 -2.71 -2.69 2.16
CA ILE A 64 -3.06 -1.65 3.13
C ILE A 64 -4.19 -0.78 2.57
N SER A 65 -4.08 -0.31 1.33
CA SER A 65 -5.12 0.52 0.71
C SER A 65 -6.48 -0.19 0.64
N LYS A 66 -6.50 -1.52 0.43
CA LYS A 66 -7.73 -2.32 0.38
C LYS A 66 -8.31 -2.69 1.75
N ASN A 67 -7.49 -2.71 2.80
CA ASN A 67 -7.86 -3.21 4.13
C ASN A 67 -7.87 -2.13 5.21
N THR A 68 -7.75 -0.85 4.84
CA THR A 68 -7.78 0.28 5.77
C THR A 68 -8.91 1.25 5.45
N SER A 69 -9.38 1.95 6.49
CA SER A 69 -10.31 3.07 6.32
C SER A 69 -9.59 4.32 5.80
N SER A 70 -10.31 5.23 5.15
CA SER A 70 -9.76 6.51 4.69
C SER A 70 -9.10 7.35 5.81
N LYS A 71 -9.52 7.18 7.07
CA LYS A 71 -8.88 7.83 8.23
C LYS A 71 -7.47 7.27 8.48
N GLN A 72 -7.33 5.96 8.42
CA GLN A 72 -6.05 5.26 8.59
C GLN A 72 -5.11 5.55 7.41
N VAL A 73 -5.66 5.65 6.19
CA VAL A 73 -4.93 6.14 5.01
C VAL A 73 -4.36 7.53 5.26
N ASN A 74 -5.19 8.48 5.69
CA ASN A 74 -4.75 9.84 5.96
C ASN A 74 -3.69 9.91 7.07
N GLU A 75 -3.76 9.03 8.07
CA GLU A 75 -2.74 8.93 9.13
C GLU A 75 -1.37 8.57 8.55
N LEU A 76 -1.31 7.59 7.63
CA LEU A 76 -0.07 7.20 6.96
C LEU A 76 0.41 8.27 5.96
N VAL A 77 -0.49 8.97 5.27
CA VAL A 77 -0.12 10.05 4.35
C VAL A 77 0.47 11.24 5.10
N MET A 78 -0.12 11.61 6.24
CA MET A 78 0.37 12.73 7.06
C MET A 78 1.69 12.40 7.78
N ASN A 79 1.91 11.14 8.12
CA ASN A 79 3.17 10.68 8.70
C ASN A 79 3.56 9.30 8.13
N PRO A 80 4.30 9.25 7.00
CA PRO A 80 4.67 8.00 6.33
C PRO A 80 5.57 7.07 7.16
N LYS A 81 6.21 7.61 8.20
CA LYS A 81 7.05 6.84 9.14
C LYS A 81 6.26 6.39 10.38
N ALA A 82 4.98 6.73 10.48
CA ALA A 82 4.15 6.27 11.58
C ALA A 82 3.99 4.75 11.50
N LYS A 83 4.15 4.08 12.65
CA LYS A 83 3.88 2.64 12.81
C LYS A 83 2.72 2.43 13.78
N PRO A 84 1.49 2.86 13.44
CA PRO A 84 0.36 2.70 14.35
C PRO A 84 0.06 1.22 14.60
N GLU A 85 -0.51 0.89 15.75
CA GLU A 85 -0.72 -0.53 16.13
C GLU A 85 -1.58 -1.30 15.14
N TRP A 86 -2.56 -0.64 14.53
CA TRP A 86 -3.42 -1.24 13.52
C TRP A 86 -2.62 -1.66 12.27
N LEU A 87 -1.53 -0.96 11.94
CA LEU A 87 -0.71 -1.23 10.75
C LEU A 87 0.01 -2.57 10.90
N LYS A 88 0.57 -2.87 12.07
CA LYS A 88 1.26 -4.16 12.35
C LYS A 88 0.36 -5.36 12.07
N GLY A 89 -0.92 -5.28 12.43
CA GLY A 89 -1.88 -6.35 12.19
C GLY A 89 -2.19 -6.57 10.70
N ILE A 90 -2.15 -5.50 9.91
CA ILE A 90 -2.35 -5.56 8.45
C ILE A 90 -1.08 -6.05 7.77
N GLU A 91 0.09 -5.54 8.15
CA GLU A 91 1.40 -5.96 7.63
C GLU A 91 1.65 -7.45 7.87
N SER A 92 1.31 -7.99 9.04
CA SER A 92 1.46 -9.43 9.33
C SER A 92 0.59 -10.31 8.41
N LYS A 93 -0.62 -9.84 8.06
CA LYS A 93 -1.50 -10.53 7.10
C LYS A 93 -1.02 -10.37 5.67
N ALA A 94 -0.57 -9.16 5.32
CA ALA A 94 -0.05 -8.84 4.01
C ALA A 94 1.25 -9.60 3.73
N MET A 95 2.15 -9.76 4.72
CA MET A 95 3.39 -10.55 4.62
C MET A 95 3.13 -11.95 4.08
N LYS A 96 2.11 -12.65 4.58
CA LYS A 96 1.77 -14.00 4.11
C LYS A 96 1.40 -14.04 2.63
N GLY A 97 0.72 -12.99 2.13
CA GLY A 97 0.35 -12.88 0.72
C GLY A 97 1.48 -12.35 -0.17
N CYS A 98 2.21 -11.35 0.30
CA CYS A 98 3.22 -10.60 -0.46
C CYS A 98 4.59 -11.27 -0.49
N LEU A 99 4.97 -12.03 0.55
CA LEU A 99 6.21 -12.83 0.56
C LEU A 99 6.08 -14.13 -0.25
N ALA A 100 4.86 -14.68 -0.38
CA ALA A 100 4.64 -15.89 -1.18
C ALA A 100 5.03 -15.70 -2.66
N SER A 101 5.01 -14.46 -3.14
CA SER A 101 5.46 -14.06 -4.48
C SER A 101 6.95 -13.77 -4.60
N GLU A 102 7.71 -13.71 -3.50
CA GLU A 102 9.07 -13.14 -3.50
C GLU A 102 10.09 -13.98 -2.68
N PRO A 103 10.59 -15.11 -3.25
CA PRO A 103 11.46 -16.06 -2.55
C PRO A 103 12.81 -15.46 -2.11
N LYS A 104 13.27 -14.39 -2.78
CA LYS A 104 14.56 -13.75 -2.48
C LYS A 104 14.58 -13.05 -1.12
N MET A 105 13.41 -12.60 -0.66
CA MET A 105 13.18 -11.88 0.60
C MET A 105 12.87 -12.81 1.78
N SER A 106 12.69 -14.11 1.56
CA SER A 106 12.75 -15.08 2.64
C SER A 106 14.18 -15.12 3.18
N THR A 107 14.40 -14.54 4.36
CA THR A 107 15.54 -14.87 5.22
C THR A 107 15.49 -16.30 5.71
#